data_AF-A0A918BPE0-F1
#
_entry.id   AF-A0A918BPE0-F1
#
_cell.length_a   1.000
_cell.length_b   1.000
_cell.length_c   1.000
_cell.angle_alpha   90.00
_cell.angle_beta   90.00
_cell.angle_gamma   90.00
#
_symmetry.space_group_name_H-M   'P 1'
#
loop_
_entity.id
_entity.type
_entity.pdbx_description
1 polymer ?
#
loop_
_entity_poly.entity_id
_entity_poly.type
_entity_poly.pdbx_seq_one_letter_code
_entity_poly.pdbx_strand_id
1 'polypeptide(L)' 'MPATQSSRESTAQPQSLPGVSMRDLLAACAAAAAVSTPPRAPEPRHSEPVREHRDAA' A
#
# COMPACT_ATOMS: atom_id res chain seq x y z
N MET A 1 23.12 -34.48 32.93
CA MET A 1 23.26 -33.45 31.88
C MET A 1 21.87 -32.89 31.58
N PRO A 2 21.50 -31.67 32.01
CA PRO A 2 20.21 -31.08 31.66
C PRO A 2 20.18 -30.74 30.16
N ALA A 3 19.08 -31.12 29.50
CA ALA A 3 18.86 -30.95 28.07
C ALA A 3 18.80 -29.47 27.67
N THR A 4 19.01 -29.21 26.39
CA THR A 4 18.95 -27.92 25.70
C THR A 4 17.58 -27.22 25.86
N GLN A 5 17.34 -26.60 27.01
CA GLN A 5 16.11 -25.83 27.28
C GLN A 5 16.08 -24.48 26.54
N SER A 6 17.22 -24.06 25.99
CA SER A 6 17.43 -22.66 25.59
C SER A 6 16.86 -22.23 24.22
N SER A 7 16.26 -23.11 23.41
CA SER A 7 15.84 -22.73 22.04
C SER A 7 14.32 -22.60 21.83
N ARG A 8 13.47 -23.03 22.78
CA ARG A 8 12.01 -23.02 22.59
C ARG A 8 11.26 -21.96 23.39
N GLU A 9 11.94 -21.24 24.28
CA GLU A 9 11.34 -20.13 25.05
C GLU A 9 11.30 -18.80 24.28
N SER A 10 11.62 -18.78 22.98
CA SER A 10 11.21 -17.68 22.11
C SER A 10 9.74 -17.81 21.72
N THR A 11 8.85 -18.03 22.69
CA THR A 11 7.45 -17.69 22.52
C THR A 11 7.39 -16.18 22.62
N ALA A 12 7.69 -15.50 21.51
CA ALA A 12 7.43 -14.08 21.35
C ALA A 12 5.93 -13.90 21.62
N GLN A 13 5.60 -13.54 22.86
CA GLN A 13 4.22 -13.25 23.20
C GLN A 13 3.78 -12.14 22.25
N PRO A 14 2.64 -12.30 21.57
CA PRO A 14 2.14 -11.25 20.70
C PRO A 14 2.03 -10.01 21.56
N GLN A 15 2.86 -9.02 21.23
CA GLN A 15 2.87 -7.75 21.93
C GLN A 15 1.44 -7.22 21.82
N SER A 16 0.82 -6.93 22.95
CA SER A 16 -0.50 -6.31 22.95
C SER A 16 -0.32 -4.91 22.38
N LEU A 17 -0.47 -4.80 21.06
CA LEU A 17 -0.38 -3.54 20.36
C LEU A 17 -1.56 -2.67 20.85
N PRO A 18 -1.35 -1.37 21.08
CA PRO A 18 -2.45 -0.45 21.30
C PRO A 18 -3.53 -0.67 20.24
N GLY A 19 -4.79 -0.68 20.66
CA GLY A 19 -5.92 -0.93 19.74
C GLY A 19 -5.83 0.01 18.55
N VAL A 20 -5.49 -0.55 17.38
CA VAL A 20 -5.37 0.21 16.14
C VAL A 20 -6.78 0.53 15.67
N SER A 21 -7.06 1.78 15.32
CA SER A 21 -8.36 2.10 14.74
C SER A 21 -8.48 1.41 13.38
N MET A 22 -9.69 0.98 13.01
CA MET A 22 -9.93 0.38 11.69
C MET A 22 -9.46 1.31 10.55
N ARG A 23 -9.54 2.63 10.77
CA ARG A 23 -9.06 3.64 9.83
C ARG A 23 -7.54 3.58 9.64
N ASP A 24 -6.79 3.47 10.73
CA ASP A 24 -5.32 3.40 10.65
C ASP A 24 -4.86 2.11 9.97
N LEU A 25 -5.58 0.99 10.20
CA LEU A 25 -5.33 -0.25 9.48
C LEU A 25 -5.54 -0.10 7.97
N LEU A 26 -6.67 0.51 7.56
CA LEU A 26 -6.96 0.79 6.15
C LEU A 26 -5.93 1.73 5.52
N ALA A 27 -5.52 2.77 6.24
CA ALA A 27 -4.49 3.70 5.80
C ALA A 27 -3.13 3.01 5.62
N ALA A 28 -2.75 2.14 6.55
CA ALA A 28 -1.52 1.33 6.44
C ALA A 28 -1.57 0.39 5.23
N CYS A 29 -2.71 -0.24 4.95
CA CYS A 29 -2.88 -1.07 3.75
C CYS A 29 -2.74 -0.26 2.45
N ALA A 30 -3.33 0.93 2.37
CA ALA A 30 -3.19 1.82 1.21
C ALA A 30 -1.75 2.31 1.02
N ALA A 31 -1.06 2.65 2.12
CA ALA A 31 0.35 3.03 2.07
C ALA A 31 1.24 1.88 1.59
N ALA A 32 1.04 0.66 2.10
CA ALA A 32 1.77 -0.52 1.65
C ALA A 32 1.59 -0.77 0.15
N ALA A 33 0.36 -0.63 -0.36
CA ALA A 33 0.09 -0.72 -1.80
C ALA A 33 0.85 0.33 -2.61
N ALA A 34 0.92 1.57 -2.14
CA ALA A 34 1.68 2.64 -2.80
C ALA A 34 3.21 2.43 -2.76
N VAL A 35 3.74 1.81 -1.70
CA VAL A 35 5.18 1.47 -1.60
C VAL A 35 5.53 0.33 -2.54
N SER A 36 4.67 -0.69 -2.64
CA SER A 36 4.90 -1.85 -3.51
C SER A 36 4.55 -1.59 -4.97
N THR A 37 3.76 -0.55 -5.26
CA THR A 37 3.40 -0.18 -6.61
C THR A 37 4.19 1.06 -7.00
N PRO A 38 5.26 0.93 -7.81
CA PRO A 38 5.95 2.09 -8.32
C PRO A 38 4.94 3.00 -9.03
N PRO A 39 5.06 4.34 -8.89
CA PRO A 39 4.12 5.26 -9.50
C PRO A 39 4.06 4.99 -10.99
N ARG A 40 2.84 4.84 -11.51
CA ARG A 40 2.63 4.71 -12.94
C ARG A 40 3.17 5.96 -13.62
N ALA A 41 3.93 5.77 -14.70
CA ALA A 41 4.36 6.91 -15.51
C ALA A 41 3.12 7.76 -15.83
N PRO A 42 3.18 9.10 -15.65
CA PRO A 42 2.04 9.96 -15.90
C PRO A 42 1.50 9.66 -17.30
N GLU A 43 0.23 9.25 -17.37
CA GLU A 43 -0.40 8.92 -18.63
C GLU A 43 -0.30 10.13 -19.55
N PRO A 44 0.24 9.98 -20.78
CA PRO A 44 0.32 11.08 -21.72
C PRO A 44 -1.10 11.59 -21.89
N ARG A 45 -1.32 12.87 -21.57
CA ARG A 45 -2.61 13.50 -21.84
C ARG A 45 -2.82 13.37 -23.33
N HIS A 46 -3.67 12.43 -23.74
CA HIS A 46 -4.18 12.40 -25.10
C HIS A 46 -4.91 13.72 -25.24
N SER A 47 -4.26 14.66 -25.91
CA SER A 47 -4.92 15.85 -26.44
C SER A 47 -6.05 15.31 -27.31
N GLU A 48 -7.27 15.35 -26.77
CA GLU A 48 -8.48 15.14 -27.53
C GLU A 48 -8.33 15.97 -28.81
N PRO A 49 -8.43 15.38 -30.02
CA PRO A 49 -8.41 16.18 -31.21
C PRO A 49 -9.59 17.13 -31.10
N VAL A 50 -9.30 18.42 -30.95
CA VAL A 50 -10.27 19.49 -31.15
C VAL A 50 -10.85 19.20 -32.52
N ARG A 51 -12.08 18.68 -32.54
CA ARG A 51 -12.92 18.73 -33.73
C ARG A 51 -13.10 20.21 -33.97
N GLU A 52 -12.26 20.77 -34.83
CA GLU A 52 -12.51 22.02 -35.49
C GLU A 52 -13.80 21.78 -36.28
N HIS A 53 -14.92 22.10 -35.66
CA HIS A 53 -16.17 22.32 -36.36
C HIS A 53 -15.86 23.40 -37.38
N ARG A 54 -15.59 22.97 -38.60
CA ARG A 54 -15.52 23.83 -39.77
C ARG A 54 -16.91 24.41 -39.94
N ASP A 55 -17.15 25.52 -39.24
CA ASP A 55 -18.28 26.39 -39.45
C ASP A 55 -18.26 26.88 -40.91
N ALA A 56 -19.42 26.71 -41.55
CA ALA A 56 -20.01 27.46 -42.67
C ALA A 56 -19.12 28.09 -43.75
N ALA A 57 -19.36 27.68 -45.01
CA ALA A 57 -19.78 28.58 -46.11
C ALA A 57 -20.29 27.75 -47.31
#